data_AF-A0A937ZM61-F1
#
_entry.id   AF-A0A937ZM61-F1
#
_cell.length_a   1.000
_cell.length_b   1.000
_cell.length_c   1.000
_cell.angle_alpha   90.00
_cell.angle_beta   90.00
_cell.angle_gamma   90.00
#
_symmetry.space_group_name_H-M   'P 1'
#
loop_
_entity.id
_entity.type
_entity.pdbx_description
1 polymer ?
#
loop_
_entity_poly.entity_id
_entity_poly.type
_entity_poly.pdbx_seq_one_letter_code
_entity_poly.pdbx_strand_id
1 'polypeptide(L)'
;MDIAHDTFAAEAGLGTTGPAKTRLVRLNVEAGRADPWGGEIVMAKDADVGVVTSAAPWGGGSVAIARVGAAHAKPGERLALEILRTRRGAVIDAVL
;
A
#
# COMPACT_ATOMS: atom_id res chain seq x y z
N MET A 1 11.59 -11.03 -39.27
CA MET A 1 10.80 -10.18 -38.37
C MET A 1 11.04 -10.77 -37.00
N ASP A 2 12.02 -10.21 -36.30
CA ASP A 2 12.67 -10.79 -35.12
C ASP A 2 12.06 -10.11 -33.89
N ILE A 3 11.37 -10.87 -33.05
CA ILE A 3 10.74 -10.36 -31.82
C ILE A 3 11.74 -10.66 -30.70
N ALA A 4 12.49 -9.64 -30.30
CA ALA A 4 13.39 -9.71 -29.17
C ALA A 4 12.61 -10.13 -27.91
N HIS A 5 12.99 -11.26 -27.34
CA HIS A 5 12.60 -11.67 -25.99
C HIS A 5 13.38 -10.81 -24.98
N ASP A 6 12.87 -9.61 -24.70
CA ASP A 6 13.32 -8.86 -23.53
C ASP A 6 12.85 -9.60 -22.27
N THR A 7 13.82 -10.33 -21.74
CA THR A 7 13.77 -11.04 -20.47
C THR A 7 13.43 -10.04 -19.37
N PHE A 8 12.28 -10.21 -18.72
CA PHE A 8 12.01 -9.55 -17.44
C PHE A 8 13.06 -10.03 -16.43
N ALA A 9 14.03 -9.18 -16.13
CA ALA A 9 14.94 -9.39 -15.02
C ALA A 9 14.14 -9.30 -13.71
N ALA A 10 13.60 -10.44 -13.27
CA ALA A 10 13.18 -10.64 -11.91
C ALA A 10 14.44 -10.77 -11.05
N GLU A 11 15.10 -9.65 -10.75
CA GLU A 11 16.12 -9.60 -9.71
C GLU A 11 15.42 -9.70 -8.35
N ALA A 12 15.15 -10.92 -7.93
CA ALA A 12 14.90 -11.28 -6.54
C ALA A 12 16.20 -11.05 -5.75
N GLY A 13 16.49 -9.79 -5.43
CA GLY A 13 17.51 -9.41 -4.48
C GLY A 13 17.09 -9.82 -3.06
N LEU A 14 17.32 -11.09 -2.70
CA LEU A 14 17.38 -11.56 -1.32
C LEU A 14 18.67 -11.03 -0.67
N GLY A 15 18.68 -9.73 -0.34
CA GLY A 15 19.77 -9.14 0.42
C GLY A 15 19.82 -7.63 0.34
N THR A 16 19.44 -6.96 1.43
CA THR A 16 20.06 -5.68 1.80
C THR A 16 20.15 -5.58 3.32
N THR A 17 21.36 -5.61 3.88
CA THR A 17 21.66 -5.31 5.29
C THR A 17 21.60 -3.80 5.57
N GLY A 18 20.54 -3.15 5.12
CA GLY A 18 20.20 -1.76 5.41
C GLY A 18 18.73 -1.66 5.84
N PRO A 19 18.31 -0.58 6.50
CA PRO A 19 16.91 -0.42 6.86
C PRO A 19 16.07 -0.45 5.58
N ALA A 20 15.06 -1.35 5.53
CA ALA A 20 14.21 -1.45 4.35
C ALA A 20 13.61 -0.08 3.99
N LYS A 21 13.52 0.25 2.70
CA LYS A 21 12.95 1.55 2.27
C LYS A 21 11.45 1.63 2.51
N THR A 22 10.80 0.48 2.66
CA THR A 22 9.37 0.34 2.96
C THR A 22 9.15 -0.48 4.23
N ARG A 23 7.97 -0.37 4.81
CA ARG A 23 7.47 -1.23 5.90
C ARG A 23 6.11 -1.81 5.50
N LEU A 24 5.81 -3.00 6.01
CA LEU A 24 4.47 -3.54 5.94
C LEU A 24 3.64 -2.91 7.07
N VAL A 25 2.43 -2.47 6.78
CA VAL A 25 1.55 -1.83 7.75
C VAL A 25 0.14 -2.37 7.64
N ARG A 26 -0.59 -2.33 8.76
CA ARG A 26 -2.05 -2.50 8.79
C ARG A 26 -2.71 -1.13 8.79
N LEU A 27 -3.67 -0.94 7.88
CA LEU A 27 -4.47 0.26 7.73
C LEU A 27 -5.91 -0.02 8.16
N ASN A 28 -6.48 0.87 8.96
CA ASN A 28 -7.92 1.00 9.12
C ASN A 28 -8.42 2.03 8.12
N VAL A 29 -9.32 1.64 7.23
CA VAL A 29 -9.80 2.48 6.14
C VAL A 29 -11.26 2.84 6.37
N GLU A 30 -11.60 4.11 6.19
CA GLU A 30 -12.96 4.63 6.35
C GLU A 30 -13.97 3.90 5.48
N ALA A 31 -15.25 3.94 5.89
CA ALA A 31 -16.37 3.42 5.13
C ALA A 31 -16.45 4.07 3.73
N GLY A 32 -16.90 3.31 2.73
CA GLY A 32 -17.07 3.83 1.39
C GLY A 32 -18.02 2.98 0.55
N ARG A 33 -18.23 3.41 -0.69
CA ARG A 33 -19.08 2.71 -1.66
C ARG A 33 -18.43 1.45 -2.26
N ALA A 34 -17.12 1.33 -2.13
CA ALA A 34 -16.34 0.20 -2.61
C ALA A 34 -15.24 -0.11 -1.58
N ASP A 35 -14.98 -1.39 -1.40
CA ASP A 35 -13.88 -1.90 -0.57
C ASP A 35 -12.60 -2.05 -1.40
N PRO A 36 -11.43 -1.81 -0.81
CA PRO A 36 -10.16 -2.17 -1.41
C PRO A 36 -9.97 -3.68 -1.38
N TRP A 37 -9.20 -4.20 -2.33
CA TRP A 37 -8.87 -5.62 -2.45
C TRP A 37 -7.36 -5.87 -2.59
N GLY A 38 -6.62 -4.88 -3.10
CA GLY A 38 -5.20 -4.99 -3.44
C GLY A 38 -4.86 -4.21 -4.71
N GLY A 39 -3.70 -3.56 -4.72
CA GLY A 39 -3.22 -2.73 -5.81
C GLY A 39 -3.59 -1.25 -5.72
N GLU A 40 -4.40 -0.86 -4.74
CA GLU A 40 -4.75 0.56 -4.52
C GLU A 40 -3.54 1.36 -4.06
N ILE A 41 -3.44 2.59 -4.56
CA ILE A 41 -2.35 3.51 -4.21
C ILE A 41 -2.59 4.07 -2.81
N VAL A 42 -1.55 4.07 -1.99
CA VAL A 42 -1.53 4.73 -0.68
C VAL A 42 -0.90 6.10 -0.84
N MET A 43 -1.63 7.13 -0.46
CA MET A 43 -1.32 8.53 -0.68
C MET A 43 -1.05 9.24 0.65
N ALA A 44 0.03 10.03 0.70
CA ALA A 44 0.23 11.05 1.73
C ALA A 44 0.07 12.43 1.09
N LYS A 45 -1.01 13.15 1.44
CA LYS A 45 -1.44 14.36 0.72
C LYS A 45 -1.68 14.05 -0.77
N ASP A 46 -0.75 14.45 -1.64
CA ASP A 46 -0.81 14.27 -3.10
C ASP A 46 0.33 13.41 -3.65
N ALA A 47 1.14 12.79 -2.78
CA ALA A 47 2.22 11.90 -3.18
C ALA A 47 1.85 10.44 -2.96
N ASP A 48 2.19 9.60 -3.95
CA ASP A 48 2.22 8.14 -3.78
C ASP A 48 3.34 7.77 -2.81
N VAL A 49 2.98 7.06 -1.76
CA VAL A 49 3.89 6.60 -0.71
C VAL A 49 3.82 5.10 -0.49
N GLY A 50 3.05 4.37 -1.30
CA GLY A 50 2.86 2.94 -1.08
C GLY A 50 1.70 2.32 -1.85
N VAL A 51 1.51 1.02 -1.61
CA VAL A 51 0.48 0.23 -2.29
C VAL A 51 -0.15 -0.76 -1.32
N VAL A 52 -1.47 -0.94 -1.47
CA VAL A 52 -2.22 -1.98 -0.77
C VAL A 52 -1.87 -3.34 -1.38
N THR A 53 -1.54 -4.30 -0.53
CA THR A 53 -1.22 -5.68 -0.92
C THR A 53 -2.40 -6.62 -0.78
N SER A 54 -3.26 -6.40 0.21
CA SER A 54 -4.51 -7.13 0.43
C SER A 54 -5.43 -6.33 1.34
N ALA A 55 -6.73 -6.59 1.27
CA ALA A 55 -7.70 -5.94 2.14
C ALA A 55 -8.99 -6.77 2.31
N ALA A 56 -9.79 -6.41 3.29
CA ALA A 56 -11.10 -7.00 3.56
C ALA A 56 -12.05 -6.00 4.23
N PRO A 57 -13.38 -6.10 4.02
CA PRO A 57 -14.37 -5.36 4.80
C PRO A 57 -14.28 -5.72 6.29
N TRP A 58 -14.37 -4.71 7.16
CA TRP A 58 -14.29 -4.92 8.62
C TRP A 58 -14.89 -3.75 9.40
N GLY A 59 -15.76 -4.04 10.36
CA GLY A 59 -16.17 -3.07 11.39
C GLY A 59 -16.77 -1.76 10.87
N GLY A 60 -17.55 -1.80 9.78
CA GLY A 60 -18.13 -0.60 9.16
C GLY A 60 -17.20 0.16 8.20
N GLY A 61 -15.98 -0.32 8.00
CA GLY A 61 -15.04 0.15 6.98
C GLY A 61 -14.31 -1.03 6.36
N SER A 62 -13.01 -0.88 6.12
CA SER A 62 -12.15 -1.98 5.64
C SER A 62 -10.84 -2.00 6.41
N VAL A 63 -10.22 -3.16 6.52
CA VAL A 63 -8.82 -3.32 6.96
C VAL A 63 -7.97 -3.68 5.75
N ALA A 64 -6.82 -3.05 5.62
CA ALA A 64 -5.88 -3.30 4.52
C ALA A 64 -4.46 -3.53 5.03
N ILE A 65 -3.71 -4.37 4.31
CA ILE A 65 -2.27 -4.55 4.48
C ILE A 65 -1.58 -3.83 3.34
N ALA A 66 -0.61 -2.96 3.64
CA ALA A 66 0.07 -2.17 2.64
C ALA A 66 1.58 -2.14 2.83
N ARG A 67 2.33 -1.96 1.73
CA ARG A 67 3.74 -1.57 1.77
C ARG A 67 3.82 -0.05 1.66
N VAL A 68 4.35 0.60 2.68
CA VAL A 68 4.44 2.07 2.75
C VAL A 68 5.89 2.48 2.96
N GLY A 69 6.30 3.61 2.36
CA GLY A 69 7.62 4.19 2.58
C GLY A 69 7.91 4.40 4.07
N ALA A 70 9.12 4.05 4.52
CA ALA A 70 9.45 4.00 5.94
C ALA A 70 9.24 5.35 6.68
N ALA A 71 9.32 6.48 5.98
CA ALA A 71 9.05 7.82 6.53
C ALA A 71 7.58 8.05 6.92
N HIS A 72 6.64 7.29 6.32
CA HIS A 72 5.21 7.37 6.58
C HIS A 72 4.68 6.20 7.42
N ALA A 73 5.48 5.16 7.63
CA ALA A 73 5.08 3.95 8.33
C ALA A 73 5.12 4.08 9.86
N LYS A 74 4.24 4.93 10.42
CA LYS A 74 4.10 5.10 11.89
C LYS A 74 2.64 4.92 12.32
N PRO A 75 2.35 4.20 13.43
CA PRO A 75 1.00 4.12 13.98
C PRO A 75 0.39 5.51 14.22
N GLY A 76 -0.88 5.65 13.89
CA GLY A 76 -1.62 6.92 13.92
C GLY A 76 -1.40 7.83 12.70
N GLU A 77 -0.46 7.53 11.81
CA GLU A 77 -0.31 8.32 10.57
C GLU A 77 -1.58 8.25 9.74
N ARG A 78 -2.05 9.43 9.30
CA ARG A 78 -3.20 9.56 8.42
C ARG A 78 -2.74 9.59 6.97
N LEU A 79 -3.29 8.68 6.19
CA LEU A 79 -3.06 8.53 4.75
C LEU A 79 -4.41 8.53 4.02
N ALA A 80 -4.38 8.40 2.71
CA ALA A 80 -5.55 8.12 1.91
C ALA A 80 -5.29 6.94 0.98
N LEU A 81 -6.32 6.19 0.62
CA LEU A 81 -6.27 5.23 -0.47
C LEU A 81 -6.98 5.82 -1.67
N GLU A 82 -6.43 5.62 -2.86
CA GLU A 82 -7.16 5.82 -4.11
C GLU A 82 -7.89 4.53 -4.49
N ILE A 83 -9.21 4.53 -4.32
CA ILE A 83 -10.09 3.39 -4.61
C ILE A 83 -11.05 3.82 -5.71
N LEU A 84 -10.90 3.24 -6.90
CA LEU A 84 -11.71 3.58 -8.09
C LEU A 84 -11.80 5.10 -8.31
N ARG A 85 -10.65 5.79 -8.27
CA ARG A 85 -10.51 7.26 -8.44
C ARG A 85 -11.14 8.10 -7.32
N THR A 86 -11.56 7.49 -6.22
CA THR A 86 -12.03 8.20 -5.03
C THR A 86 -10.98 8.11 -3.94
N ARG A 87 -10.70 9.23 -3.26
CA ARG A 87 -9.84 9.23 -2.07
C ARG A 87 -10.63 8.86 -0.84
N ARG A 88 -10.13 7.89 -0.08
CA ARG A 88 -10.73 7.44 1.17
C ARG A 88 -9.70 7.51 2.30
N GLY A 89 -10.07 8.09 3.44
CA GLY A 89 -9.15 8.22 4.56
C GLY A 89 -8.74 6.86 5.11
N ALA A 90 -7.47 6.76 5.54
CA ALA A 90 -6.95 5.61 6.25
C ALA A 90 -6.01 6.02 7.36
N VAL A 91 -5.91 5.19 8.38
CA VAL A 91 -4.98 5.37 9.50
C VAL A 91 -4.13 4.12 9.63
N ILE A 92 -2.82 4.29 9.75
CA ILE A 92 -1.93 3.19 10.14
C ILE A 92 -2.24 2.81 11.57
N ASP A 93 -2.70 1.58 11.75
CA ASP A 93 -3.00 1.01 13.06
C ASP A 93 -1.77 0.30 13.65
N ALA A 94 -1.02 -0.42 12.81
CA ALA A 94 0.19 -1.12 13.22
C ALA A 94 1.24 -1.17 12.10
N VAL A 95 2.51 -1.23 12.49
CA VAL A 95 3.63 -1.63 11.62
C VAL A 95 3.88 -3.13 11.87
N LEU A 96 4.02 -3.90 10.80
CA LEU A 96 4.13 -5.36 10.81
C LEU A 96 5.56 -5.83 10.53
#